data_AF-A0A7Y3LK42-F1
#
_entry.id   AF-A0A7Y3LK42-F1
#
_cell.length_a   1.000
_cell.length_b   1.000
_cell.length_c   1.000
_cell.angle_alpha   90.00
_cell.angle_beta   90.00
_cell.angle_gamma   90.00
#
_symmetry.space_group_name_H-M   'P 1'
#
loop_
_entity.id
_entity.type
_entity.pdbx_description
1 polymer ?
#
loop_
_entity_poly.entity_id
_entity_poly.type
_entity_poly.pdbx_seq_one_letter_code
_entity_poly.pdbx_strand_id
1 'polypeptide(L)' 'MDEMLVISKMTGIAVQDGWKPYRTYDVLHQLCNSNHLRELQAASENLGQVWAEEMIELLLCAKDEV' A
#
# COMPACT_ATOMS: atom_id res chain seq x y z
N MET A 1 11.53 -4.42 -15.11
CA MET A 1 10.06 -4.61 -15.15
C MET A 1 9.50 -4.11 -16.48
N ASP A 2 9.90 -2.91 -16.91
CA ASP A 2 9.50 -2.32 -18.19
C ASP A 2 9.87 -3.18 -19.41
N GLU A 3 11.14 -3.59 -19.53
CA GLU A 3 11.60 -4.39 -20.68
C GLU A 3 10.90 -5.75 -20.79
N MET A 4 10.49 -6.31 -19.65
CA MET A 4 9.80 -7.59 -19.58
C MET A 4 8.27 -7.44 -19.72
N LEU A 5 7.76 -6.21 -19.75
CA LEU A 5 6.34 -5.87 -19.87
C LEU A 5 5.44 -6.56 -18.84
N VAL A 6 5.96 -6.92 -17.67
CA VAL A 6 5.23 -7.74 -16.69
C VAL A 6 4.03 -6.98 -16.13
N ILE A 7 4.24 -5.73 -15.70
CA ILE A 7 3.16 -4.89 -15.15
C ILE A 7 2.25 -4.40 -16.28
N SER A 8 2.81 -3.97 -17.41
CA SER A 8 2.02 -3.40 -18.51
C SER A 8 1.12 -4.41 -19.22
N LYS A 9 1.36 -5.71 -19.05
CA LYS A 9 0.49 -6.79 -19.56
C LYS A 9 -0.44 -7.37 -18.49
N MET A 10 -0.38 -6.86 -17.26
CA MET A 10 -1.17 -7.40 -16.17
C MET A 10 -2.65 -7.04 -16.36
N THR A 11 -3.53 -8.00 -16.06
CA THR A 11 -4.98 -7.79 -15.98
C THR A 11 -5.43 -7.82 -14.53
N GLY A 12 -6.34 -6.93 -14.13
CA GLY A 12 -6.83 -6.84 -12.74
C GLY A 12 -6.24 -5.64 -11.99
N ILE A 13 -6.09 -5.77 -10.67
CA ILE A 13 -5.63 -4.69 -9.77
C ILE A 13 -4.19 -4.95 -9.34
N ALA A 14 -3.32 -3.97 -9.58
CA ALA A 14 -1.94 -3.95 -9.10
C ALA A 14 -1.95 -3.48 -7.65
N VAL A 15 -1.83 -4.41 -6.71
CA VAL A 15 -1.63 -4.09 -5.29
C VAL A 15 -0.15 -3.84 -5.07
N GLN A 16 0.22 -2.61 -4.75
CA GLN A 16 1.62 -2.15 -4.71
C GLN A 16 1.94 -1.32 -3.47
N ASP A 17 3.23 -1.19 -3.17
CA ASP A 17 3.77 -0.56 -1.96
C ASP A 17 3.79 0.98 -1.99
N GLY A 18 3.30 1.59 -3.06
CA GLY A 18 3.26 3.05 -3.24
C GLY A 18 4.45 3.62 -4.02
N TRP A 19 5.38 2.78 -4.50
CA TRP A 19 6.56 3.24 -5.23
C TRP A 19 6.17 4.07 -6.46
N LYS A 20 6.69 5.31 -6.52
CA LYS A 20 6.29 6.31 -7.53
C LYS A 20 6.35 5.82 -8.98
N PRO A 21 7.36 5.06 -9.43
CA PRO A 21 7.41 4.53 -10.79
C PRO A 21 6.22 3.64 -11.17
N TYR A 22 5.58 2.94 -10.22
CA TYR A 22 4.42 2.12 -10.56
C TYR A 22 3.24 2.94 -11.08
N ARG A 23 3.14 4.22 -10.73
CA ARG A 23 2.04 5.10 -11.14
C ARG A 23 2.04 5.44 -12.63
N THR A 24 3.09 5.09 -13.37
CA THR A 24 3.16 5.33 -14.82
C THR A 24 2.54 4.20 -15.64
N TYR A 25 2.23 3.05 -15.04
CA TYR A 25 1.60 1.94 -15.74
C TYR A 25 0.08 2.12 -15.82
N ASP A 26 -0.48 1.89 -17.01
CA ASP A 26 -1.92 1.94 -17.27
C ASP A 26 -2.60 0.63 -16.82
N VAL A 27 -2.75 0.49 -15.51
CA VAL A 27 -3.42 -0.62 -14.83
C VAL A 27 -4.30 -0.08 -13.71
N LEU A 28 -5.22 -0.89 -13.18
CA LEU A 28 -5.91 -0.51 -11.95
C LEU A 28 -4.92 -0.59 -10.78
N HIS A 29 -4.89 0.45 -9.94
CA HIS A 29 -3.96 0.54 -8.82
C HIS A 29 -4.68 0.40 -7.50
N GLN A 30 -4.07 -0.34 -6.57
CA GLN A 30 -4.42 -0.33 -5.16
C GLN A 30 -3.14 -0.32 -4.34
N LEU A 31 -3.18 0.30 -3.17
CA LEU A 31 -2.06 0.27 -2.24
C LEU A 31 -2.16 -0.94 -1.31
N CYS A 32 -1.00 -1.50 -0.96
CA CYS A 32 -0.91 -2.64 -0.08
C CYS A 32 -1.08 -2.23 1.39
N ASN A 33 -2.23 -2.56 1.99
CA ASN A 33 -2.50 -2.26 3.40
C ASN A 33 -1.45 -2.88 4.33
N SER A 34 -0.92 -4.08 4.04
CA SER A 34 0.15 -4.67 4.84
C SER A 34 1.45 -3.85 4.82
N ASN A 35 1.76 -3.19 3.70
CA ASN A 35 2.90 -2.30 3.64
C ASN A 35 2.65 -1.00 4.41
N HIS A 36 1.45 -0.43 4.28
CA HIS A 36 1.04 0.72 5.08
C HIS A 36 1.04 0.44 6.58
N LEU A 37 0.58 -0.72 7.03
CA LEU A 37 0.65 -1.10 8.45
C LEU A 37 2.09 -1.08 8.99
N ARG A 38 3.05 -1.57 8.20
CA ARG A 38 4.47 -1.54 8.58
C ARG A 38 5.03 -0.11 8.63
N GLU A 39 4.65 0.75 7.68
CA GLU A 39 5.06 2.16 7.67
C GLU A 39 4.45 2.94 8.84
N LEU A 40 3.16 2.71 9.14
CA LEU A 40 2.46 3.30 10.28
C LEU A 40 3.06 2.83 11.61
N GLN A 41 3.40 1.55 11.73
CA GLN A 41 4.07 1.03 12.92
C GLN A 41 5.43 1.71 13.12
N ALA A 42 6.22 1.86 12.06
CA ALA A 42 7.47 2.61 12.14
C ALA A 42 7.25 4.09 12.51
N ALA A 43 6.15 4.72 12.05
CA ALA A 43 5.81 6.09 12.40
C ALA A 43 5.44 6.24 13.89
N SER A 44 4.69 5.29 14.46
CA SER A 44 4.42 5.27 15.91
C SER A 44 5.71 5.03 16.69
N GLU A 45 6.40 3.91 16.43
CA GLU A 45 7.51 3.43 17.26
C GLU A 45 8.77 4.30 17.16
N ASN A 46 9.13 4.72 15.94
CA ASN A 46 10.42 5.39 15.71
C ASN A 46 10.30 6.92 15.65
N LEU A 47 9.10 7.44 15.32
CA LEU A 47 8.88 8.87 15.10
C LEU A 47 7.88 9.48 16.10
N GLY A 48 7.33 8.68 17.02
CA GLY A 48 6.40 9.12 18.06
C GLY A 48 5.08 9.68 17.50
N GLN A 49 4.70 9.25 16.30
CA GLN A 49 3.50 9.75 15.62
C GLN A 49 2.26 9.01 16.14
N VAL A 50 1.64 9.55 17.19
CA VAL A 50 0.48 8.93 17.87
C VAL A 50 -0.70 8.68 16.92
N TRP A 51 -0.92 9.56 15.93
CA TRP A 51 -1.98 9.38 14.92
C TRP A 51 -1.83 8.10 14.09
N ALA A 52 -0.63 7.52 14.03
CA ALA A 52 -0.39 6.31 13.26
C ALA A 52 -1.09 5.08 13.87
N GLU A 53 -1.30 5.07 15.19
CA GLU A 53 -2.04 4.00 15.88
C GLU A 53 -3.52 4.02 15.49
N GLU A 54 -4.14 5.20 15.45
CA GLU A 54 -5.53 5.37 15.00
C GLU A 54 -5.71 4.92 13.54
N MET A 55 -4.70 5.14 12.69
CA MET A 55 -4.72 4.66 11.29
C MET A 55 -4.50 3.16 11.17
N ILE A 56 -3.69 2.55 12.04
CA ILE A 56 -3.56 1.10 12.12
C ILE A 56 -4.91 0.48 12.49
N GLU A 57 -5.58 1.01 13.52
CA GLU A 57 -6.91 0.54 13.95
C GLU A 57 -7.93 0.67 12.82
N LEU A 58 -7.99 1.82 12.15
CA LEU A 58 -8.88 2.03 11.01
C LEU A 58 -8.69 0.98 9.91
N LEU A 59 -7.44 0.69 9.54
CA LEU A 59 -7.12 -0.30 8.50
C LEU A 59 -7.50 -1.73 8.93
N LEU A 60 -7.35 -2.07 10.20
CA LEU A 60 -7.73 -3.38 10.73
C LEU A 60 -9.25 -3.53 10.82
N CYS A 61 -9.97 -2.51 11.32
CA CYS A 61 -11.43 -2.50 11.32
C CYS A 61 -11.99 -2.63 9.90
N ALA A 62 -11.44 -1.87 8.94
CA ALA A 62 -11.88 -1.94 7.54
C ALA A 62 -11.66 -3.33 6.91
N LYS A 63 -10.66 -4.10 7.36
CA LYS A 63 -10.44 -5.48 6.90
C LYS A 63 -11.49 -6.44 7.47
N ASP A 64 -11.96 -6.22 8.69
CA ASP A 64 -12.91 -7.13 9.35
C ASP A 64 -14.37 -6.92 8.87
N GLU A 65 -14.66 -5.81 8.20
CA GLU A 65 -15.97 -5.47 7.62
C GLU A 65 -16.19 -5.96 6.17
N VAL A 66 -15.23 -6.68 5.58
CA VAL A 66 -15.24 -7.15 4.17
C VAL A 66 -14.99 -8.66 4.09
#